data_AF-A0A8T3XID5-F1
#
_entry.id   AF-A0A8T3XID5-F1
#
_cell.length_a   1.000
_cell.length_b   1.000
_cell.length_c   1.000
_cell.angle_alpha   90.00
_cell.angle_beta   90.00
_cell.angle_gamma   90.00
#
_symmetry.space_group_name_H-M   'P 1'
#
loop_
_entity.id
_entity.type
_entity.pdbx_description
1 polymer ?
#
loop_
_entity_poly.entity_id
_entity_poly.type
_entity_poly.pdbx_seq_one_letter_code
_entity_poly.pdbx_strand_id
1 'polypeptide(L)'
;MLICGIDEAGRGPVIGPLVMCGLLIKEEDEKELVRLKVKDSKLLTRKQREFLFDKIKDVSKRHKIIVINPQEIDRAVHYHDGLNLNKLEARKSAEILNELNPNKAIIDTPSNNIKSYKKYLSKFVNNKDIELILEHKADVNYPVVSAASILAKVTRDNEIEKLKKQIGIDFGSGYMTDPKTVEFLKNNFENYPDLFRKSWFPYKDLLNQKFQKSLGDFTQFLKEEQKHKSHTLEDLKKLEEFGFHFETPKSEHELAVMKGPCTVVLYKNGKLLIQGKEEVKKNVMKLLGISI
;
A
#
# COMPACT_ATOMS: atom_id res chain seq x y z
N MET A 1 33.47 -9.41 -18.67
CA MET A 1 32.78 -8.16 -18.22
C MET A 1 32.18 -8.37 -16.82
N LEU A 2 31.83 -7.32 -16.07
CA LEU A 2 30.96 -7.45 -14.88
C LEU A 2 29.48 -7.24 -15.24
N ILE A 3 28.65 -8.21 -14.92
CA ILE A 3 27.21 -8.23 -15.24
C ILE A 3 26.41 -8.21 -13.94
N CYS A 4 25.40 -7.34 -13.85
CA CYS A 4 24.45 -7.31 -12.76
C CYS A 4 23.06 -7.75 -13.22
N GLY A 5 22.45 -8.72 -12.54
CA GLY A 5 21.02 -9.02 -12.64
C GLY A 5 20.25 -8.34 -11.52
N ILE A 6 19.10 -7.74 -11.80
CA ILE A 6 18.21 -7.13 -10.80
C ILE A 6 16.80 -7.70 -10.94
N ASP A 7 16.23 -8.14 -9.82
CA ASP A 7 14.84 -8.60 -9.72
C ASP A 7 14.27 -8.31 -8.32
N GLU A 8 12.96 -8.46 -8.15
CA GLU A 8 12.25 -8.23 -6.90
C GLU A 8 11.37 -9.41 -6.44
N ALA A 9 11.00 -9.38 -5.16
CA ALA A 9 10.03 -10.30 -4.57
C ALA A 9 9.10 -9.56 -3.61
N GLY A 10 7.81 -9.93 -3.64
CA GLY A 10 6.82 -9.30 -2.75
C GLY A 10 6.27 -7.98 -3.28
N ARG A 11 6.07 -7.85 -4.59
CA ARG A 11 5.46 -6.63 -5.16
C ARG A 11 3.95 -6.52 -4.88
N GLY A 12 3.21 -7.63 -4.93
CA GLY A 12 1.75 -7.66 -4.75
C GLY A 12 1.12 -7.86 -3.35
N PRO A 13 1.79 -8.43 -2.32
CA PRO A 13 1.16 -8.77 -1.06
C PRO A 13 0.68 -7.52 -0.30
N VAL A 14 -0.35 -7.67 0.52
CA VAL A 14 -0.86 -6.60 1.41
C VAL A 14 -0.06 -6.52 2.71
N ILE A 15 0.62 -7.60 3.11
CA ILE A 15 1.45 -7.67 4.31
C ILE A 15 2.93 -7.79 3.94
N GLY A 16 3.77 -7.06 4.67
CA GLY A 16 5.22 -7.21 4.65
C GLY A 16 5.92 -6.49 3.50
N PRO A 17 7.26 -6.65 3.42
CA PRO A 17 8.09 -5.80 2.57
C PRO A 17 8.09 -6.22 1.09
N LEU A 18 8.50 -5.29 0.25
CA LEU A 18 9.02 -5.56 -1.09
C LEU A 18 10.53 -5.71 -0.97
N VAL A 19 11.13 -6.75 -1.54
CA VAL A 19 12.57 -6.97 -1.50
C VAL A 19 13.12 -6.92 -2.92
N MET A 20 14.13 -6.09 -3.15
CA MET A 20 14.86 -6.02 -4.41
C MET A 20 16.28 -6.55 -4.21
N CYS A 21 16.81 -7.27 -5.20
CA CYS A 21 18.17 -7.78 -5.16
C CYS A 21 18.90 -7.47 -6.46
N GLY A 22 20.13 -6.98 -6.35
CA GLY A 22 21.12 -6.98 -7.42
C GLY A 22 22.18 -8.04 -7.17
N LEU A 23 22.49 -8.84 -8.19
CA LEU A 23 23.55 -9.85 -8.16
C LEU A 23 24.61 -9.48 -9.19
N LEU A 24 25.84 -9.21 -8.73
CA LEU A 24 26.99 -8.89 -9.58
C LEU A 24 27.86 -10.14 -9.74
N ILE A 25 28.09 -10.54 -10.98
CA ILE A 25 28.97 -11.64 -11.35
C ILE A 25 30.00 -11.18 -12.39
N LYS A 26 31.05 -11.98 -12.57
CA LYS A 26 31.77 -11.92 -13.84
C LYS A 26 30.99 -12.71 -14.88
N GLU A 27 31.03 -12.24 -16.11
CA GLU A 27 30.41 -12.90 -17.26
C GLU A 27 30.85 -14.38 -17.43
N GLU A 28 32.12 -14.68 -17.15
CA GLU A 28 32.66 -16.06 -17.20
C GLU A 28 32.04 -17.03 -16.18
N ASP A 29 31.45 -16.50 -15.10
CA ASP A 29 30.83 -17.26 -14.02
C ASP A 29 29.33 -17.54 -14.28
N GLU A 30 28.74 -16.95 -15.31
CA GLU A 30 27.31 -17.15 -15.64
C GLU A 30 26.99 -18.63 -15.92
N LYS A 31 27.95 -19.38 -16.48
CA LYS A 31 27.84 -20.82 -16.70
C LYS A 31 27.62 -21.61 -15.40
N GLU A 32 28.14 -21.14 -14.28
CA GLU A 32 27.94 -21.80 -12.98
C GLU A 32 26.51 -21.58 -12.49
N LEU A 33 25.92 -20.40 -12.72
CA LEU A 33 24.49 -20.17 -12.44
C LEU A 33 23.60 -21.09 -13.29
N VAL A 34 23.94 -21.30 -14.56
CA VAL A 34 23.23 -22.26 -15.43
C VAL A 34 23.34 -23.69 -14.88
N ARG A 35 24.53 -24.11 -14.45
CA ARG A 35 24.75 -25.43 -13.84
C ARG A 35 23.96 -25.63 -12.54
N LEU A 36 23.80 -24.57 -11.75
CA LEU A 36 22.94 -24.56 -10.56
C LEU A 36 21.43 -24.59 -10.87
N LYS A 37 21.03 -24.52 -12.15
CA LYS A 37 19.63 -24.55 -12.61
C LYS A 37 18.74 -23.47 -11.97
N VAL A 38 19.30 -22.27 -11.80
CA VAL A 38 18.58 -21.14 -11.16
C VAL A 38 17.31 -20.72 -11.92
N LYS A 39 17.24 -20.97 -13.24
CA LYS A 39 16.11 -20.58 -14.10
C LYS A 39 14.79 -21.26 -13.77
N ASP A 40 14.82 -22.45 -13.18
CA ASP A 40 13.61 -23.19 -12.83
C ASP A 40 13.03 -22.75 -11.47
N SER A 41 13.42 -21.56 -10.96
CA SER A 41 13.11 -21.04 -9.63
C SER A 41 11.63 -21.03 -9.26
N LYS A 42 10.73 -20.86 -10.25
CA LYS A 42 9.27 -20.89 -10.07
C LYS A 42 8.73 -22.29 -9.75
N LEU A 43 9.46 -23.34 -10.12
CA LEU A 43 9.17 -24.73 -9.79
C LEU A 43 9.88 -25.18 -8.50
N LEU A 44 10.81 -24.37 -7.98
CA LEU A 44 11.56 -24.73 -6.78
C LEU A 44 10.71 -24.55 -5.52
N THR A 45 10.84 -25.53 -4.63
CA THR A 45 10.37 -25.45 -3.25
C THR A 45 11.18 -24.43 -2.45
N ARG A 46 10.66 -24.00 -1.29
CA ARG A 46 11.37 -23.10 -0.38
C ARG A 46 12.75 -23.65 0.00
N LYS A 47 12.84 -24.93 0.39
CA LYS A 47 14.09 -25.59 0.77
C LYS A 47 15.13 -25.59 -0.36
N GLN A 48 14.70 -25.83 -1.60
CA GLN A 48 15.59 -25.75 -2.76
C GLN A 48 16.10 -24.33 -2.99
N ARG A 49 15.24 -23.31 -2.83
CA ARG A 49 15.68 -21.91 -2.92
C ARG A 49 16.65 -21.53 -1.81
N GLU A 50 16.42 -21.98 -0.58
CA GLU A 50 17.33 -21.75 0.56
C GLU A 50 18.71 -22.40 0.30
N PHE A 51 18.74 -23.63 -0.23
CA PHE A 51 20.00 -24.25 -0.64
C PHE A 51 20.71 -23.46 -1.75
N LEU A 52 19.97 -23.02 -2.77
CA LEU A 52 20.53 -22.21 -3.86
C LEU A 52 20.97 -20.82 -3.41
N PHE A 53 20.36 -20.25 -2.36
CA PHE A 53 20.68 -18.94 -1.85
C PHE A 53 22.17 -18.84 -1.48
N ASP A 54 22.68 -19.84 -0.76
CA ASP A 54 24.09 -19.88 -0.37
C ASP A 54 24.99 -20.15 -1.59
N LYS A 55 24.60 -21.07 -2.48
CA LYS A 55 25.36 -21.36 -3.70
C LYS A 55 25.46 -20.19 -4.68
N ILE A 56 24.39 -19.41 -4.81
CA ILE A 56 24.40 -18.19 -5.63
C ILE A 56 25.35 -17.16 -5.03
N LYS A 57 25.40 -17.03 -3.70
CA LYS A 57 26.34 -16.13 -3.03
C LYS A 57 27.79 -16.55 -3.24
N ASP A 58 28.08 -17.86 -3.21
CA ASP A 58 29.41 -18.40 -3.50
C ASP A 58 29.89 -18.05 -4.92
N VAL A 59 28.99 -18.08 -5.91
CA VAL A 59 29.28 -17.69 -7.31
C VAL A 59 29.34 -16.17 -7.48
N SER A 60 28.65 -15.41 -6.64
CA SER A 60 28.55 -13.96 -6.77
C SER A 60 29.87 -13.26 -6.46
N LYS A 61 30.21 -12.25 -7.26
CA LYS A 61 31.28 -11.32 -6.87
C LYS A 61 30.82 -10.44 -5.71
N ARG A 62 29.61 -9.89 -5.83
CA ARG A 62 28.91 -9.10 -4.82
C ARG A 62 27.40 -9.19 -5.06
N HIS A 63 26.61 -8.89 -4.03
CA HIS A 63 25.18 -8.67 -4.17
C HIS A 63 24.74 -7.53 -3.26
N LYS A 64 23.61 -6.92 -3.61
CA LYS A 64 22.95 -5.90 -2.79
C LYS A 64 21.47 -6.26 -2.68
N ILE A 65 21.01 -6.43 -1.45
CA ILE A 65 19.60 -6.66 -1.14
C ILE A 65 19.06 -5.41 -0.46
N ILE A 66 17.91 -4.92 -0.92
CA ILE A 66 17.18 -3.80 -0.32
C ILE A 66 15.81 -4.30 0.11
N VAL A 67 15.52 -4.20 1.40
CA VAL A 67 14.20 -4.48 1.98
C VAL A 67 13.44 -3.17 2.11
N ILE A 68 12.31 -3.06 1.42
CA ILE A 68 11.45 -1.88 1.36
C ILE A 68 10.21 -2.16 2.20
N ASN A 69 10.13 -1.52 3.37
CA ASN A 69 9.06 -1.75 4.33
C ASN A 69 7.72 -1.14 3.88
N PRO A 70 6.57 -1.63 4.39
CA PRO A 70 5.24 -1.14 4.03
C PRO A 70 5.10 0.38 4.12
N GLN A 71 5.70 1.02 5.14
CA GLN A 71 5.65 2.47 5.33
C GLN A 71 6.36 3.23 4.21
N GLU A 72 7.48 2.71 3.68
CA GLU A 72 8.18 3.34 2.55
C GLU A 72 7.39 3.17 1.26
N ILE A 73 6.79 2.00 1.07
CA ILE A 73 5.89 1.72 -0.06
C ILE A 73 4.69 2.67 -0.03
N ASP A 74 4.01 2.78 1.11
CA ASP A 74 2.86 3.66 1.30
C ASP A 74 3.26 5.11 1.06
N ARG A 75 4.43 5.54 1.55
CA ARG A 75 4.97 6.89 1.28
C ARG A 75 5.10 7.15 -0.23
N ALA A 76 5.63 6.19 -0.98
CA ALA A 76 5.82 6.36 -2.42
C ALA A 76 4.51 6.30 -3.23
N VAL A 77 3.49 5.59 -2.76
CA VAL A 77 2.24 5.36 -3.53
C VAL A 77 1.16 6.38 -3.19
N HIS A 78 1.06 6.83 -1.93
CA HIS A 78 -0.02 7.71 -1.48
C HIS A 78 0.32 9.20 -1.51
N TYR A 79 1.58 9.58 -1.28
CA TYR A 79 1.91 10.99 -1.17
C TYR A 79 2.00 11.63 -2.55
N HIS A 80 1.52 12.87 -2.67
CA HIS A 80 1.41 13.64 -3.90
C HIS A 80 2.76 14.12 -4.47
N ASP A 81 3.85 13.42 -4.17
CA ASP A 81 5.21 13.76 -4.62
C ASP A 81 5.50 13.23 -6.05
N GLY A 82 4.46 12.75 -6.74
CA GLY A 82 4.56 12.19 -8.09
C GLY A 82 5.32 10.86 -8.16
N LEU A 83 5.57 10.21 -7.02
CA LEU A 83 6.08 8.85 -6.93
C LEU A 83 4.98 7.82 -7.16
N ASN A 84 5.40 6.61 -7.50
CA ASN A 84 4.58 5.41 -7.51
C ASN A 84 5.51 4.21 -7.32
N LEU A 85 4.94 3.01 -7.23
CA LEU A 85 5.72 1.79 -6.98
C LEU A 85 6.82 1.59 -8.04
N ASN A 86 6.51 1.78 -9.32
CA ASN A 86 7.49 1.64 -10.40
C ASN A 86 8.66 2.64 -10.26
N LYS A 87 8.38 3.89 -9.88
CA LYS A 87 9.42 4.91 -9.67
C LYS A 87 10.23 4.63 -8.40
N LEU A 88 9.62 4.09 -7.36
CA LEU A 88 10.33 3.62 -6.17
C LEU A 88 11.30 2.48 -6.54
N GLU A 89 10.80 1.48 -7.25
CA GLU A 89 11.61 0.35 -7.76
C GLU A 89 12.76 0.86 -8.63
N ALA A 90 12.51 1.82 -9.53
CA ALA A 90 13.57 2.43 -10.34
C ALA A 90 14.64 3.15 -9.49
N ARG A 91 14.26 3.86 -8.42
CA ARG A 91 15.24 4.49 -7.51
C ARG A 91 16.08 3.46 -6.76
N LYS A 92 15.46 2.37 -6.31
CA LYS A 92 16.15 1.27 -5.62
C LYS A 92 17.05 0.47 -6.56
N SER A 93 16.64 0.28 -7.80
CA SER A 93 17.52 -0.26 -8.86
C SER A 93 18.73 0.65 -9.08
N ALA A 94 18.56 1.98 -9.11
CA ALA A 94 19.72 2.88 -9.19
C ALA A 94 20.65 2.79 -7.97
N GLU A 95 20.09 2.68 -6.76
CA GLU A 95 20.87 2.46 -5.53
C GLU A 95 21.73 1.20 -5.63
N ILE A 96 21.13 0.08 -6.08
CA ILE A 96 21.84 -1.19 -6.34
C ILE A 96 22.96 -0.99 -7.36
N LEU A 97 22.67 -0.33 -8.49
CA LEU A 97 23.66 -0.12 -9.55
C LEU A 97 24.82 0.78 -9.12
N ASN A 98 24.54 1.81 -8.33
CA ASN A 98 25.56 2.72 -7.81
C ASN A 98 26.50 2.02 -6.84
N GLU A 99 25.99 1.05 -6.07
CA GLU A 99 26.81 0.27 -5.13
C GLU A 99 27.62 -0.84 -5.82
N LEU A 100 27.01 -1.53 -6.79
CA LEU A 100 27.63 -2.67 -7.47
C LEU A 100 28.52 -2.26 -8.65
N ASN A 101 28.28 -1.09 -9.25
CA ASN A 101 29.01 -0.51 -10.38
C ASN A 101 29.36 -1.52 -11.51
N PRO A 102 28.35 -2.18 -12.11
CA PRO A 102 28.57 -3.14 -13.20
C PRO A 102 28.97 -2.46 -14.51
N ASN A 103 29.49 -3.23 -15.47
CA ASN A 103 29.60 -2.77 -16.86
C ASN A 103 28.26 -2.90 -17.59
N LYS A 104 27.50 -3.97 -17.29
CA LYS A 104 26.20 -4.27 -17.88
C LYS A 104 25.21 -4.63 -16.80
N ALA A 105 23.99 -4.11 -16.87
CA ALA A 105 22.91 -4.47 -15.98
C ALA A 105 21.65 -4.90 -16.73
N ILE A 106 21.08 -6.02 -16.28
CA ILE A 106 19.86 -6.62 -16.81
C ILE A 106 18.83 -6.59 -15.68
N ILE A 107 17.68 -5.97 -15.93
CA ILE A 107 16.67 -5.68 -14.90
C ILE A 107 15.34 -6.26 -15.37
N ASP A 108 14.69 -7.09 -14.53
CA ASP A 108 13.30 -7.46 -14.75
C ASP A 108 12.40 -6.25 -14.47
N THR A 109 11.66 -5.79 -15.49
CA THR A 109 10.91 -4.54 -15.41
C THR A 109 9.43 -4.78 -15.10
N PRO A 110 8.88 -4.16 -14.05
CA PRO A 110 7.45 -4.21 -13.75
C PRO A 110 6.62 -3.26 -14.61
N SER A 111 7.26 -2.42 -15.44
CA SER A 111 6.59 -1.34 -16.18
C SER A 111 6.41 -1.64 -17.67
N ASN A 112 5.17 -1.55 -18.15
CA ASN A 112 4.84 -1.66 -19.59
C ASN A 112 5.47 -0.56 -20.44
N ASN A 113 5.89 0.57 -19.84
CA ASN A 113 6.60 1.64 -20.53
C ASN A 113 8.09 1.62 -20.16
N ILE A 114 8.79 0.63 -20.71
CA ILE A 114 10.22 0.39 -20.48
C ILE A 114 11.05 1.63 -20.80
N LYS A 115 10.72 2.37 -21.87
CA LYS A 115 11.45 3.59 -22.26
C LYS A 115 11.38 4.67 -21.18
N SER A 116 10.19 4.95 -20.65
CA SER A 116 9.99 5.93 -19.58
C SER A 116 10.66 5.48 -18.28
N TYR A 117 10.53 4.20 -17.93
CA TYR A 117 11.18 3.61 -16.76
C TYR A 117 12.71 3.75 -16.85
N LYS A 118 13.31 3.33 -17.98
CA LYS A 118 14.75 3.47 -18.24
C LYS A 118 15.19 4.92 -18.12
N LYS A 119 14.46 5.86 -18.75
CA LYS A 119 14.75 7.30 -18.67
C LYS A 119 14.71 7.82 -17.22
N TYR A 120 13.76 7.35 -16.42
CA TYR A 120 13.65 7.75 -15.01
C TYR A 120 14.79 7.16 -14.16
N LEU A 121 15.04 5.85 -14.29
CA LEU A 121 16.15 5.13 -13.64
C LEU A 121 17.50 5.82 -13.91
N SER A 122 17.81 6.09 -15.18
CA SER A 122 19.09 6.66 -15.60
C SER A 122 19.39 8.04 -15.01
N LYS A 123 18.39 8.77 -14.48
CA LYS A 123 18.63 10.02 -13.75
C LYS A 123 19.41 9.81 -12.45
N PHE A 124 19.22 8.65 -11.82
CA PHE A 124 19.76 8.34 -10.48
C PHE A 124 20.98 7.42 -10.52
N VAL A 125 21.32 6.84 -11.68
CA VAL A 125 22.53 6.04 -11.86
C VAL A 125 23.73 6.96 -12.06
N ASN A 126 24.78 6.82 -11.25
CA ASN A 126 25.97 7.68 -11.28
C ASN A 126 26.83 7.40 -12.52
N ASN A 127 27.13 6.13 -12.78
CA ASN A 127 27.90 5.70 -13.94
C ASN A 127 27.01 5.66 -15.19
N LYS A 128 27.28 6.53 -16.17
CA LYS A 128 26.49 6.63 -17.40
C LYS A 128 26.92 5.64 -18.49
N ASP A 129 28.05 4.96 -18.31
CA ASP A 129 28.60 4.00 -19.26
C ASP A 129 28.04 2.58 -19.08
N ILE A 130 27.17 2.38 -18.07
CA ILE A 130 26.52 1.09 -17.84
C ILE A 130 25.58 0.76 -19.02
N GLU A 131 25.79 -0.41 -19.63
CA GLU A 131 24.83 -0.98 -20.58
C GLU A 131 23.57 -1.44 -19.83
N LEU A 132 22.48 -0.68 -19.93
CA LEU A 132 21.19 -1.00 -19.30
C LEU A 132 20.27 -1.77 -20.24
N ILE A 133 20.00 -3.04 -19.91
CA ILE A 133 18.96 -3.88 -20.53
C ILE A 133 17.79 -4.00 -19.57
N LEU A 134 16.61 -3.58 -20.01
CA LEU A 134 15.37 -3.70 -19.25
C LEU A 134 14.39 -4.51 -20.09
N GLU A 135 13.93 -5.62 -19.54
CA GLU A 135 13.08 -6.58 -20.24
C GLU A 135 12.04 -7.15 -19.28
N HIS A 136 10.87 -7.50 -19.79
CA HIS A 136 9.88 -8.24 -19.02
C HIS A 136 10.29 -9.72 -18.95
N LYS A 137 10.12 -10.34 -17.79
CA LYS A 137 10.48 -11.75 -17.55
C LYS A 137 11.97 -11.99 -17.76
N ALA A 138 12.80 -11.01 -17.40
CA ALA A 138 14.25 -11.14 -17.52
C ALA A 138 14.77 -12.28 -16.63
N ASP A 139 14.07 -12.60 -15.54
CA ASP A 139 14.32 -13.76 -14.66
C ASP A 139 14.25 -15.11 -15.38
N VAL A 140 13.46 -15.21 -16.46
CA VAL A 140 13.34 -16.41 -17.31
C VAL A 140 14.49 -16.47 -18.32
N ASN A 141 14.86 -15.31 -18.87
CA ASN A 141 15.77 -15.24 -20.00
C ASN A 141 17.25 -15.19 -19.57
N TYR A 142 17.56 -14.65 -18.39
CA TYR A 142 18.93 -14.41 -17.94
C TYR A 142 19.21 -15.10 -16.60
N PRO A 143 20.18 -16.04 -16.53
CA PRO A 143 20.54 -16.74 -15.30
C PRO A 143 20.87 -15.79 -14.13
N VAL A 144 21.58 -14.68 -14.40
CA VAL A 144 21.94 -13.69 -13.37
C VAL A 144 20.72 -13.01 -12.74
N VAL A 145 19.67 -12.74 -13.52
CA VAL A 145 18.43 -12.16 -13.03
C VAL A 145 17.64 -13.21 -12.25
N SER A 146 17.59 -14.44 -12.75
CA SER A 146 16.95 -15.55 -12.03
C SER A 146 17.59 -15.82 -10.66
N ALA A 147 18.92 -15.74 -10.59
CA ALA A 147 19.64 -15.86 -9.33
C ALA A 147 19.35 -14.69 -8.37
N ALA A 148 19.27 -13.44 -8.87
CA ALA A 148 18.80 -12.30 -8.09
C ALA A 148 17.36 -12.50 -7.57
N SER A 149 16.47 -13.07 -8.39
CA SER A 149 15.10 -13.44 -8.02
C SER A 149 15.06 -14.38 -6.82
N ILE A 150 15.90 -15.43 -6.82
CA ILE A 150 16.00 -16.39 -5.73
C ILE A 150 16.45 -15.68 -4.44
N LEU A 151 17.49 -14.83 -4.51
CA LEU A 151 17.96 -14.08 -3.36
C LEU A 151 16.88 -13.15 -2.79
N ALA A 152 16.17 -12.41 -3.65
CA ALA A 152 15.05 -11.56 -3.24
C ALA A 152 13.94 -12.37 -2.58
N LYS A 153 13.55 -13.51 -3.18
CA LYS A 153 12.45 -14.35 -2.70
C LYS A 153 12.75 -15.03 -1.38
N VAL A 154 13.93 -15.61 -1.21
CA VAL A 154 14.35 -16.21 0.07
C VAL A 154 14.42 -15.16 1.15
N THR A 155 14.98 -13.98 0.85
CA THR A 155 15.03 -12.89 1.83
C THR A 155 13.64 -12.44 2.23
N ARG A 156 12.74 -12.25 1.27
CA ARG A 156 11.34 -11.87 1.53
C ARG A 156 10.61 -12.92 2.35
N ASP A 157 10.75 -14.20 2.01
CA ASP A 157 10.14 -15.29 2.76
C ASP A 157 10.68 -15.33 4.21
N ASN A 158 11.97 -15.04 4.42
CA ASN A 158 12.58 -14.92 5.75
C ASN A 158 12.07 -13.69 6.53
N GLU A 159 11.89 -12.54 5.89
CA GLU A 159 11.29 -11.36 6.53
C GLU A 159 9.85 -11.65 6.98
N ILE A 160 9.06 -12.35 6.16
CA ILE A 160 7.71 -12.77 6.55
C ILE A 160 7.74 -13.70 7.78
N GLU A 161 8.64 -14.69 7.82
CA GLU A 161 8.77 -15.55 9.01
C GLU A 161 9.23 -14.77 10.25
N LYS A 162 10.09 -13.77 10.10
CA LYS A 162 10.49 -12.90 11.22
C LYS A 162 9.29 -12.15 11.77
N LEU A 163 8.48 -11.54 10.91
CA LEU A 163 7.26 -10.83 11.32
C LEU A 163 6.28 -11.75 12.05
N LYS A 164 6.06 -12.98 11.53
CA LYS A 164 5.21 -13.98 12.20
C LYS A 164 5.70 -14.34 13.59
N LYS A 165 7.01 -14.57 13.74
CA LYS A 165 7.63 -14.87 15.03
C LYS A 165 7.53 -13.70 16.00
N GLN A 166 7.73 -12.47 15.53
CA GLN A 166 7.65 -11.26 16.36
C GLN A 166 6.26 -11.06 16.96
N ILE A 167 5.20 -11.33 16.20
CA ILE A 167 3.82 -11.16 16.69
C ILE A 167 3.21 -12.45 17.25
N GLY A 168 3.87 -13.60 17.10
CA GLY A 168 3.38 -14.91 17.53
C GLY A 168 2.19 -15.44 16.73
N ILE A 169 1.95 -14.96 15.51
CA ILE A 169 0.77 -15.31 14.69
C ILE A 169 1.23 -15.69 13.28
N ASP A 170 0.77 -16.85 12.78
CA ASP A 170 0.95 -17.24 11.39
C ASP A 170 -0.14 -16.62 10.51
N PHE A 171 0.13 -15.42 9.98
CA PHE A 171 -0.76 -14.71 9.05
C PHE A 171 -0.68 -15.20 7.59
N GLY A 172 -0.03 -16.36 7.34
CA GLY A 172 0.15 -16.89 5.99
C GLY A 172 1.20 -16.12 5.18
N SER A 173 1.00 -16.04 3.86
CA SER A 173 1.99 -15.56 2.90
C SER A 173 2.04 -14.04 2.75
N GLY A 174 1.04 -13.32 3.24
CA GLY A 174 0.85 -11.88 3.04
C GLY A 174 0.15 -11.51 1.73
N TYR A 175 -0.14 -12.47 0.86
CA TYR A 175 -0.93 -12.27 -0.36
C TYR A 175 -2.43 -12.51 -0.10
N MET A 176 -3.29 -11.76 -0.79
CA MET A 176 -4.75 -11.93 -0.68
C MET A 176 -5.28 -13.25 -1.26
N THR A 177 -4.44 -14.02 -1.97
CA THR A 177 -4.76 -15.39 -2.40
C THR A 177 -4.59 -16.42 -1.29
N ASP A 178 -4.00 -16.04 -0.16
CA ASP A 178 -3.84 -16.90 1.00
C ASP A 178 -4.97 -16.66 2.02
N PRO A 179 -5.81 -17.67 2.31
CA PRO A 179 -6.91 -17.53 3.26
C PRO A 179 -6.49 -17.02 4.64
N LYS A 180 -5.31 -17.45 5.15
CA LYS A 180 -4.80 -16.99 6.46
C LYS A 180 -4.52 -15.50 6.45
N THR A 181 -3.99 -14.98 5.34
CA THR A 181 -3.74 -13.54 5.17
C THR A 181 -5.03 -12.76 5.11
N VAL A 182 -6.05 -13.26 4.39
CA VAL A 182 -7.37 -12.61 4.32
C VAL A 182 -7.99 -12.50 5.70
N GLU A 183 -7.98 -13.59 6.46
CA GLU A 183 -8.51 -13.63 7.82
C GLU A 183 -7.72 -12.72 8.77
N PHE A 184 -6.38 -12.79 8.72
CA PHE A 184 -5.52 -11.97 9.55
C PHE A 184 -5.73 -10.48 9.30
N LEU A 185 -5.82 -10.07 8.02
CA LEU A 185 -6.11 -8.68 7.65
C LEU A 185 -7.44 -8.21 8.25
N LYS A 186 -8.53 -8.98 8.08
CA LYS A 186 -9.86 -8.61 8.62
C LYS A 186 -9.85 -8.42 10.13
N ASN A 187 -9.13 -9.28 10.84
CA ASN A 187 -9.16 -9.31 12.30
C ASN A 187 -8.11 -8.39 12.95
N ASN A 188 -7.07 -7.97 12.22
CA ASN A 188 -5.90 -7.33 12.84
C ASN A 188 -5.37 -6.08 12.12
N PHE A 189 -6.06 -5.56 11.10
CA PHE A 189 -5.60 -4.36 10.38
C PHE A 189 -5.38 -3.13 11.28
N GLU A 190 -6.04 -3.07 12.45
CA GLU A 190 -5.85 -2.01 13.47
C GLU A 190 -4.86 -2.37 14.57
N ASN A 191 -4.68 -3.67 14.85
CA ASN A 191 -3.79 -4.15 15.92
C ASN A 191 -2.33 -4.16 15.48
N TYR A 192 -2.08 -4.46 14.20
CA TYR A 192 -0.72 -4.49 13.63
C TYR A 192 -0.63 -3.64 12.35
N PRO A 193 -1.02 -2.35 12.40
CA PRO A 193 -1.19 -1.52 11.21
C PRO A 193 0.11 -1.35 10.41
N ASP A 194 1.26 -1.48 11.08
CA ASP A 194 2.59 -1.34 10.49
C ASP A 194 3.06 -2.54 9.65
N LEU A 195 2.36 -3.67 9.76
CA LEU A 195 2.61 -4.84 8.92
C LEU A 195 1.98 -4.68 7.52
N PHE A 196 0.96 -3.83 7.41
CA PHE A 196 0.14 -3.70 6.22
C PHE A 196 0.60 -2.55 5.32
N ARG A 197 0.45 -2.75 4.01
CA ARG A 197 0.55 -1.70 2.99
C ARG A 197 -0.79 -0.98 2.90
N LYS A 198 -0.90 0.14 3.59
CA LYS A 198 -2.14 0.90 3.72
C LYS A 198 -2.58 1.55 2.39
N SER A 199 -1.69 1.61 1.41
CA SER A 199 -2.00 2.08 0.05
C SER A 199 -2.67 1.05 -0.84
N TRP A 200 -2.69 -0.23 -0.44
CA TRP A 200 -3.30 -1.31 -1.20
C TRP A 200 -4.82 -1.33 -1.02
N PHE A 201 -5.52 -1.68 -2.10
CA PHE A 201 -6.98 -1.69 -2.14
C PHE A 201 -7.62 -2.52 -1.01
N PRO A 202 -7.19 -3.77 -0.71
CA PRO A 202 -7.78 -4.56 0.36
C PRO A 202 -7.78 -3.88 1.74
N TYR A 203 -6.70 -3.16 2.09
CA TYR A 203 -6.63 -2.43 3.35
C TYR A 203 -7.56 -1.21 3.35
N LYS A 204 -7.58 -0.46 2.23
CA LYS A 204 -8.48 0.68 2.05
C LYS A 204 -9.96 0.29 2.09
N ASP A 205 -10.30 -0.82 1.45
CA ASP A 205 -11.67 -1.34 1.38
C ASP A 205 -12.19 -1.69 2.77
N LEU A 206 -11.39 -2.35 3.61
CA LEU A 206 -11.77 -2.63 5.00
C LEU A 206 -11.93 -1.36 5.84
N LEU A 207 -11.02 -0.38 5.69
CA LEU A 207 -11.18 0.91 6.35
C LEU A 207 -12.47 1.62 5.93
N ASN A 208 -12.78 1.62 4.62
CA ASN A 208 -13.98 2.24 4.08
C ASN A 208 -15.25 1.53 4.56
N GLN A 209 -15.27 0.20 4.58
CA GLN A 209 -16.39 -0.59 5.09
C GLN A 209 -16.62 -0.32 6.57
N LYS A 210 -15.56 -0.21 7.38
CA LYS A 210 -15.69 0.16 8.79
C LYS A 210 -16.24 1.58 8.94
N PHE A 211 -15.75 2.53 8.14
CA PHE A 211 -16.24 3.91 8.17
C PHE A 211 -17.73 3.98 7.79
N GLN A 212 -18.13 3.26 6.74
CA GLN A 212 -19.53 3.12 6.33
C GLN A 212 -20.40 2.43 7.39
N LYS A 213 -19.90 1.36 8.04
CA LYS A 213 -20.59 0.74 9.17
C LYS A 213 -20.72 1.69 10.33
N SER A 214 -19.68 2.44 10.71
CA SER A 214 -19.76 3.42 11.79
C SER A 214 -20.76 4.55 11.51
N LEU A 215 -20.88 4.98 10.24
CA LEU A 215 -21.93 5.88 9.80
C LEU A 215 -23.31 5.21 9.85
N GLY A 216 -23.42 3.96 9.42
CA GLY A 216 -24.63 3.15 9.50
C GLY A 216 -25.10 2.97 10.94
N ASP A 217 -24.22 2.57 11.85
CA ASP A 217 -24.43 2.39 13.28
C ASP A 217 -24.77 3.72 13.94
N PHE A 218 -24.10 4.83 13.58
CA PHE A 218 -24.49 6.16 14.01
C PHE A 218 -25.89 6.54 13.50
N THR A 219 -26.22 6.25 12.24
CA THR A 219 -27.58 6.49 11.71
C THR A 219 -28.63 5.58 12.33
N GLN A 220 -28.26 4.37 12.75
CA GLN A 220 -29.13 3.40 13.42
C GLN A 220 -29.33 3.76 14.88
N PHE A 221 -28.27 4.16 15.59
CA PHE A 221 -28.34 4.80 16.90
C PHE A 221 -29.26 6.03 16.86
N LEU A 222 -29.10 6.90 15.86
CA LEU A 222 -30.02 8.03 15.60
C LEU A 222 -31.45 7.59 15.20
N LYS A 223 -31.67 6.33 14.78
CA LYS A 223 -33.02 5.78 14.53
C LYS A 223 -33.60 5.18 15.82
N GLU A 224 -32.77 4.61 16.69
CA GLU A 224 -33.16 3.96 17.94
C GLU A 224 -33.41 4.98 19.07
N GLU A 225 -32.65 6.08 19.13
CA GLU A 225 -32.94 7.21 20.04
C GLU A 225 -34.15 8.05 19.58
N GLN A 226 -34.63 7.87 18.35
CA GLN A 226 -35.77 8.63 17.81
C GLN A 226 -37.14 8.01 18.09
N LYS A 227 -37.35 7.55 19.32
CA LYS A 227 -38.70 7.47 19.89
C LYS A 227 -39.21 8.80 20.46
N HIS A 228 -38.44 9.89 20.38
CA HIS A 228 -38.86 11.20 20.86
C HIS A 228 -38.61 12.34 19.85
N LYS A 229 -39.72 13.01 19.48
CA LYS A 229 -39.91 14.26 18.69
C LYS A 229 -39.29 14.34 17.27
N SER A 230 -40.18 14.38 16.28
CA SER A 230 -39.90 14.82 14.91
C SER A 230 -39.90 16.36 14.83
N HIS A 231 -38.91 16.95 14.17
CA HIS A 231 -38.83 18.40 13.95
C HIS A 231 -39.41 18.81 12.60
N THR A 232 -39.91 20.04 12.52
CA THR A 232 -40.56 20.61 11.34
C THR A 232 -39.82 21.83 10.82
N LEU A 233 -40.17 22.29 9.61
CA LEU A 233 -39.70 23.56 9.05
C LEU A 233 -39.99 24.74 10.00
N GLU A 234 -41.10 24.70 10.73
CA GLU A 234 -41.48 25.75 11.68
C GLU A 234 -40.53 25.81 12.89
N ASP A 235 -39.95 24.67 13.29
CA ASP A 235 -38.92 24.65 14.33
C ASP A 235 -37.63 25.33 13.90
N LEU A 236 -37.29 25.24 12.61
CA LEU A 236 -36.09 25.89 12.05
C LEU A 236 -36.24 27.41 11.95
N LYS A 237 -37.44 27.93 11.68
CA LYS A 237 -37.67 29.39 11.58
C LYS A 237 -37.26 30.13 12.86
N LYS A 238 -37.36 29.49 14.02
CA LYS A 238 -36.90 30.04 15.30
C LYS A 238 -35.42 30.45 15.27
N LEU A 239 -34.61 29.84 14.41
CA LEU A 239 -33.18 30.13 14.27
C LEU A 239 -32.90 31.39 13.44
N GLU A 240 -33.86 31.90 12.66
CA GLU A 240 -33.67 33.11 11.85
C GLU A 240 -33.36 34.33 12.75
N GLU A 241 -34.02 34.42 13.90
CA GLU A 241 -33.76 35.44 14.93
C GLU A 241 -32.34 35.37 15.52
N PHE A 242 -31.64 34.24 15.33
CA PHE A 242 -30.28 34.00 15.80
C PHE A 242 -29.24 34.05 14.66
N GLY A 243 -29.59 34.67 13.54
CA GLY A 243 -28.68 34.91 12.42
C GLY A 243 -28.47 33.71 11.50
N PHE A 244 -29.38 32.72 11.53
CA PHE A 244 -29.41 31.66 10.54
C PHE A 244 -30.24 32.09 9.33
N HIS A 245 -29.87 31.60 8.14
CA HIS A 245 -30.63 31.81 6.90
C HIS A 245 -30.73 30.51 6.12
N PHE A 246 -31.81 30.34 5.36
CA PHE A 246 -32.01 29.15 4.53
C PHE A 246 -31.05 29.13 3.33
N GLU A 247 -30.54 27.94 3.02
CA GLU A 247 -29.79 27.62 1.82
C GLU A 247 -30.50 26.53 1.02
N THR A 248 -30.16 26.44 -0.27
CA THR A 248 -30.64 25.38 -1.15
C THR A 248 -30.15 24.01 -0.65
N PRO A 249 -31.06 23.03 -0.46
CA PRO A 249 -30.70 21.66 -0.13
C PRO A 249 -29.75 21.04 -1.16
N LYS A 250 -28.79 20.24 -0.69
CA LYS A 250 -27.75 19.61 -1.53
C LYS A 250 -28.09 18.18 -1.92
N SER A 251 -29.11 17.59 -1.30
CA SER A 251 -29.61 16.26 -1.63
C SER A 251 -31.13 16.19 -1.60
N GLU A 252 -31.69 15.22 -2.32
CA GLU A 252 -33.14 14.99 -2.37
C GLU A 252 -33.75 14.53 -1.04
N HIS A 253 -32.92 14.14 -0.07
CA HIS A 253 -33.34 13.71 1.26
C HIS A 253 -33.47 14.88 2.25
N GLU A 254 -32.87 16.02 1.93
CA GLU A 254 -32.91 17.24 2.72
C GLU A 254 -34.22 18.00 2.46
N LEU A 255 -34.92 18.36 3.53
CA LEU A 255 -36.11 19.20 3.50
C LEU A 255 -35.73 20.68 3.58
N ALA A 256 -34.74 21.02 4.42
CA ALA A 256 -34.20 22.37 4.52
C ALA A 256 -32.77 22.38 5.04
N VAL A 257 -31.99 23.37 4.62
CA VAL A 257 -30.66 23.65 5.16
C VAL A 257 -30.65 25.09 5.66
N MET A 258 -30.14 25.32 6.86
CA MET A 258 -29.88 26.64 7.41
C MET A 258 -28.41 26.82 7.74
N LYS A 259 -27.90 28.02 7.46
CA LYS A 259 -26.51 28.41 7.68
C LYS A 259 -26.40 29.62 8.58
N GLY A 260 -25.45 29.55 9.49
CA GLY A 260 -25.16 30.57 10.48
C GLY A 260 -23.90 30.18 11.27
N PRO A 261 -23.85 30.41 12.59
CA PRO A 261 -22.77 29.96 13.48
C PRO A 261 -22.46 28.45 13.41
N CYS A 262 -23.45 27.65 13.00
CA CYS A 262 -23.30 26.26 12.57
C CYS A 262 -24.18 25.99 11.35
N THR A 263 -24.10 24.79 10.77
CA THR A 263 -25.02 24.34 9.72
C THR A 263 -26.09 23.45 10.35
N VAL A 264 -27.37 23.72 10.09
CA VAL A 264 -28.51 22.90 10.53
C VAL A 264 -29.20 22.34 9.30
N VAL A 265 -29.38 21.03 9.25
CA VAL A 265 -30.03 20.34 8.14
C VAL A 265 -31.25 19.61 8.68
N LEU A 266 -32.44 19.94 8.16
CA LEU A 266 -33.67 19.20 8.38
C LEU A 266 -33.87 18.22 7.22
N TYR A 267 -34.05 16.95 7.53
CA TYR A 267 -34.36 15.91 6.56
C TYR A 267 -35.87 15.69 6.42
N LYS A 268 -36.31 15.15 5.28
CA LYS A 268 -37.74 14.86 5.00
C LYS A 268 -38.41 13.92 6.01
N ASN A 269 -37.61 13.14 6.76
CA ASN A 269 -38.08 12.28 7.85
C ASN A 269 -38.15 12.99 9.21
N GLY A 270 -37.99 14.32 9.26
CA GLY A 270 -38.09 15.15 10.47
C GLY A 270 -36.83 15.14 11.34
N LYS A 271 -35.72 14.55 10.87
CA LYS A 271 -34.45 14.52 11.60
C LYS A 271 -33.65 15.80 11.40
N LEU A 272 -32.90 16.18 12.43
CA LEU A 272 -31.94 17.28 12.36
C LEU A 272 -30.50 16.76 12.37
N LEU A 273 -29.65 17.41 11.58
CA LEU A 273 -28.20 17.31 11.67
C LEU A 273 -27.63 18.71 11.92
N ILE A 274 -26.87 18.87 13.01
CA ILE A 274 -26.26 20.14 13.40
C ILE A 274 -24.74 19.99 13.33
N GLN A 275 -24.10 20.71 12.41
CA GLN A 275 -22.65 20.64 12.15
C GLN A 275 -21.98 21.96 12.53
N GLY A 276 -21.10 21.92 13.53
CA GLY A 276 -20.36 23.09 14.04
C GLY A 276 -19.58 22.77 15.32
N LYS A 277 -18.99 23.80 15.95
CA LYS A 277 -18.30 23.68 17.25
C LYS A 277 -19.26 23.21 18.35
N GLU A 278 -18.80 22.33 19.25
CA GLU A 278 -19.63 21.70 20.29
C GLU A 278 -20.48 22.68 21.11
N GLU A 279 -19.89 23.77 21.56
CA GLU A 279 -20.58 24.79 22.36
C GLU A 279 -21.74 25.45 21.59
N VAL A 280 -21.54 25.71 20.30
CA VAL A 280 -22.57 26.29 19.41
C VAL A 280 -23.68 25.28 19.16
N LYS A 281 -23.33 24.01 18.97
CA LYS A 281 -24.32 22.93 18.76
C LYS A 281 -25.24 22.78 19.97
N LYS A 282 -24.70 22.79 21.19
CA LYS A 282 -25.50 22.70 22.42
C LYS A 282 -26.50 23.86 22.55
N ASN A 283 -26.07 25.07 22.20
CA ASN A 283 -26.96 26.24 22.22
C ASN A 283 -28.10 26.10 21.21
N VAL A 284 -27.81 25.66 19.98
CA VAL A 284 -28.82 25.44 18.93
C VAL A 284 -29.78 24.30 19.31
N MET A 285 -29.28 23.21 19.89
CA MET A 285 -30.12 22.12 20.40
C MET A 285 -31.10 22.62 21.47
N LYS A 286 -30.63 23.45 22.40
CA LYS A 286 -31.46 24.06 23.43
C LYS A 286 -32.55 24.96 22.84
N LEU A 287 -32.22 25.78 21.83
CA LEU A 287 -33.19 26.64 21.11
C LEU A 287 -34.27 25.82 20.40
N LEU A 288 -33.91 24.64 19.89
CA LEU A 288 -34.83 23.73 19.21
C LEU A 288 -35.59 22.80 20.19
N GLY A 289 -35.39 22.96 21.50
CA GLY A 289 -36.05 22.15 22.52
C GLY A 289 -35.63 20.68 22.50
N ILE A 290 -34.40 20.39 22.06
CA ILE A 290 -33.79 19.07 22.05
C ILE A 290 -33.11 18.84 23.40
N SER A 291 -33.52 17.79 24.12
CA SER A 291 -32.86 17.34 25.34
C SER A 291 -31.42 16.94 25.04
N ILE A 292 -30.46 17.46 25.81
CA ILE A 292 -29.02 17.11 25.71
C ILE A 292 -28.73 15.97 26.69
#